data_AF-A0A7J3TEV8-F1
#
_entry.id   AF-A0A7J3TEV8-F1
#
_cell.length_a   1.000
_cell.length_b   1.000
_cell.length_c   1.000
_cell.angle_alpha   90.00
_cell.angle_beta   90.00
_cell.angle_gamma   90.00
#
_symmetry.space_group_name_H-M   'P 1'
#
loop_
_entity.id
_entity.type
_entity.pdbx_description
1 polymer ?
#
loop_
_entity_poly.entity_id
_entity_poly.type
_entity_poly.pdbx_seq_one_letter_code
_entity_poly.pdbx_strand_id
1 'polypeptide(L)' 'FTAESYPTRARTSGFALTDGIGHGGGALGAILLPVLVAEYSFSFGFTFIAITGLIAGLVALLGPVASRRSLENISR' A
#
# COMPACT_ATOMS: atom_id res chain seq x y z
N PHE A 1 4.00 2.94 1.69
CA PHE A 1 5.09 3.88 2.00
C PHE A 1 6.16 3.19 2.85
N THR A 2 7.36 3.76 2.95
CA THR A 2 8.45 3.21 3.76
C THR A 2 8.66 4.05 5.03
N ALA A 3 9.47 3.57 5.97
CA ALA A 3 9.82 4.31 7.18
C ALA A 3 10.46 5.69 6.88
N GLU A 4 11.14 5.84 5.75
CA GLU A 4 11.75 7.10 5.32
C GLU A 4 10.71 8.18 4.97
N SER A 5 9.45 7.79 4.74
CA SER A 5 8.37 8.74 4.43
C SER A 5 7.89 9.51 5.67
N TYR A 6 8.37 9.17 6.86
CA TYR A 6 7.87 9.70 8.13
C TYR A 6 8.94 10.48 8.91
N PRO A 7 8.55 11.57 9.60
CA PRO A 7 9.45 12.32 10.48
C PRO A 7 9.90 11.42 11.64
N THR A 8 11.11 11.63 12.14
CA THR A 8 11.75 10.77 13.15
C THR A 8 10.85 10.50 14.37
N ARG A 9 10.12 11.50 14.87
CA ARG A 9 9.21 11.37 16.02
C ARG A 9 8.05 10.36 15.84
N ALA A 10 7.63 10.11 14.61
CA ALA A 10 6.49 9.27 14.28
C ALA A 10 6.86 8.13 13.31
N ARG A 11 8.16 7.90 13.09
CA ARG A 11 8.64 6.95 12.07
C ARG A 11 8.13 5.54 12.31
N THR A 12 8.30 5.05 13.54
CA THR A 12 7.90 3.68 13.90
C THR A 12 6.40 3.51 13.85
N SER A 13 5.63 4.42 14.46
CA SER A 13 4.17 4.32 14.53
C SER A 13 3.51 4.53 13.16
N GLY A 14 3.96 5.53 12.39
CA GLY A 14 3.47 5.80 11.04
C GLY A 14 3.77 4.65 10.08
N PHE A 15 4.99 4.11 10.12
CA PHE A 15 5.35 2.94 9.34
C PHE A 15 4.51 1.72 9.73
N ALA A 16 4.45 1.39 11.03
CA ALA A 16 3.69 0.23 11.52
C ALA A 16 2.20 0.31 11.16
N LEU A 17 1.59 1.49 11.20
CA LEU A 17 0.21 1.68 10.79
C LEU A 17 0.03 1.35 9.29
N THR A 18 0.85 1.94 8.42
CA THR A 18 0.70 1.71 6.98
C THR A 18 1.12 0.31 6.54
N ASP A 19 2.10 -0.27 7.21
CA ASP A 19 2.52 -1.66 7.00
C ASP A 19 1.42 -2.63 7.44
N GLY A 20 0.82 -2.39 8.61
CA GLY A 20 -0.32 -3.18 9.11
C GLY A 20 -1.54 -3.11 8.19
N ILE A 21 -1.88 -1.92 7.67
CA ILE A 21 -2.95 -1.76 6.67
C ILE A 21 -2.60 -2.53 5.39
N GLY A 22 -1.35 -2.47 4.93
CA GLY A 22 -0.89 -3.19 3.74
C GLY A 22 -1.02 -4.71 3.90
N HIS A 23 -0.55 -5.26 5.01
CA HIS A 23 -0.69 -6.68 5.32
C HIS A 23 -2.16 -7.11 5.48
N GLY A 24 -2.98 -6.29 6.15
CA GLY A 24 -4.41 -6.53 6.29
C GLY A 24 -5.12 -6.57 4.93
N GLY A 25 -4.82 -5.60 4.06
CA GLY A 25 -5.32 -5.59 2.69
C GLY A 25 -4.86 -6.78 1.87
N GLY A 26 -3.59 -7.21 2.01
CA GLY A 26 -3.06 -8.40 1.36
C GLY A 26 -3.76 -9.69 1.81
N ALA A 27 -3.99 -9.85 3.12
CA ALA A 27 -4.72 -10.99 3.67
C ALA A 27 -6.18 -11.02 3.19
N LEU A 28 -6.87 -9.87 3.21
CA LEU A 28 -8.24 -9.76 2.69
C LEU A 28 -8.30 -10.09 1.19
N GLY A 29 -7.36 -9.56 0.40
CA GLY A 29 -7.27 -9.85 -1.03
C GLY A 29 -7.04 -11.33 -1.31
N ALA A 30 -6.19 -12.01 -0.54
CA ALA A 30 -5.94 -13.45 -0.68
C ALA A 30 -7.18 -14.31 -0.40
N ILE A 31 -8.08 -13.86 0.48
CA ILE A 31 -9.34 -14.54 0.79
C ILE A 31 -10.42 -14.22 -0.26
N LEU A 32 -10.56 -12.94 -0.64
CA LEU A 32 -11.62 -12.49 -1.54
C LEU A 32 -11.39 -12.89 -2.99
N LEU A 33 -10.14 -12.87 -3.47
CA LEU A 33 -9.85 -13.10 -4.88
C LEU A 33 -10.32 -14.48 -5.38
N PRO A 34 -10.09 -15.61 -4.67
CA PRO A 34 -10.64 -16.91 -5.07
C PRO A 34 -12.18 -16.92 -5.13
N VAL A 35 -12.85 -16.25 -4.19
CA VAL A 35 -14.32 -16.12 -4.19
C VAL A 35 -14.79 -15.35 -5.41
N LEU A 36 -14.17 -14.22 -5.73
CA LEU A 36 -14.51 -13.43 -6.93
C LEU A 36 -14.29 -14.21 -8.23
N VAL A 37 -13.24 -15.03 -8.30
CA VAL A 37 -12.97 -15.90 -9.45
C VAL A 37 -14.02 -17.01 -9.57
N ALA A 38 -14.41 -17.62 -8.46
CA ALA A 38 -15.40 -18.69 -8.42
C ALA A 38 -16.82 -18.20 -8.75
N GLU A 39 -17.21 -17.04 -8.25
CA GLU A 39 -18.57 -16.49 -8.40
C GLU A 39 -18.78 -15.75 -9.74
N TYR A 40 -17.74 -15.08 -10.28
CA TYR A 40 -17.89 -14.24 -11.47
C TYR A 40 -17.17 -14.82 -12.68
N SER A 41 -15.83 -14.79 -12.68
CA SER A 41 -14.98 -15.41 -13.69
C SER A 41 -13.51 -15.18 -13.39
N PHE A 42 -12.63 -15.94 -14.04
CA PHE A 42 -11.18 -15.69 -14.02
C PHE A 42 -10.83 -14.26 -14.48
N SER A 43 -11.40 -13.78 -15.58
CA SER A 43 -11.14 -12.44 -16.12
C SER A 43 -11.58 -11.33 -15.14
N PHE A 44 -12.68 -11.53 -14.43
CA PHE A 44 -13.13 -10.61 -13.38
C PHE A 44 -12.10 -10.50 -12.25
N GLY A 45 -11.51 -11.61 -11.81
CA GLY A 45 -10.43 -11.62 -10.82
C GLY A 45 -9.23 -10.77 -11.25
N PHE A 46 -8.77 -10.90 -12.50
CA PHE A 46 -7.68 -10.05 -13.03
C PHE A 46 -8.06 -8.59 -13.11
N THR A 47 -9.30 -8.29 -13.49
CA THR A 47 -9.81 -6.91 -13.53
C THR A 47 -9.79 -6.30 -12.12
N PHE A 48 -10.19 -7.06 -11.11
CA PHE A 48 -10.14 -6.64 -9.71
C PHE A 48 -8.71 -6.36 -9.23
N ILE A 49 -7.75 -7.24 -9.55
CA ILE A 49 -6.31 -7.01 -9.27
C ILE A 49 -5.82 -5.75 -9.99
N ALA A 50 -6.17 -5.56 -11.26
CA ALA A 50 -5.74 -4.42 -12.04
C ALA A 50 -6.26 -3.10 -11.45
N ILE A 51 -7.53 -3.04 -11.03
CA ILE A 51 -8.13 -1.85 -10.41
C ILE A 51 -7.45 -1.55 -9.06
N THR A 52 -7.29 -2.55 -8.20
CA THR A 52 -6.65 -2.34 -6.88
C THR A 52 -5.18 -1.95 -7.02
N GLY A 53 -4.46 -2.55 -7.96
CA GLY A 53 -3.09 -2.18 -8.31
C GLY A 53 -2.98 -0.76 -8.88
N LEU A 54 -3.92 -0.35 -9.74
CA LEU A 54 -3.98 1.02 -10.26
C LEU A 54 -4.20 2.03 -9.14
N ILE A 55 -5.16 1.77 -8.24
CA ILE A 55 -5.42 2.64 -7.08
C ILE A 55 -4.17 2.73 -6.19
N ALA A 56 -3.52 1.60 -5.90
CA ALA A 56 -2.28 1.59 -5.12
C ALA A 56 -1.16 2.40 -5.79
N GLY A 57 -1.02 2.29 -7.12
CA GLY A 57 -0.09 3.08 -7.90
C GLY A 57 -0.39 4.58 -7.82
N LEU A 58 -1.65 4.98 -7.97
CA LEU A 58 -2.07 6.38 -7.85
C LEU A 58 -1.79 6.94 -6.44
N VAL A 59 -2.06 6.16 -5.39
CA VAL A 59 -1.74 6.55 -4.00
C VAL A 59 -0.23 6.70 -3.81
N ALA A 60 0.57 5.83 -4.42
CA ALA A 60 2.03 5.91 -4.33
C ALA A 60 2.57 7.21 -4.97
N LEU A 61 1.94 7.71 -6.05
CA LEU A 61 2.31 8.98 -6.69
C LEU A 61 2.00 10.21 -5.81
N LEU A 62 1.05 10.11 -4.89
CA LEU A 62 0.72 11.17 -3.93
C LEU A 62 1.66 11.19 -2.72
N GLY A 63 2.53 10.19 -2.59
CA GLY A 63 3.48 10.08 -1.48
C GLY A 63 4.62 11.09 -1.54
N PRO A 64 5.27 11.38 -0.40
CA PRO A 64 6.44 12.25 -0.37
C PRO A 64 7.63 11.59 -1.08
N VAL A 65 8.37 12.38 -1.86
CA VAL A 65 9.65 11.94 -2.43
C VAL A 65 10.71 11.94 -1.32
N ALA A 66 10.91 10.79 -0.69
CA ALA A 66 11.91 10.58 0.35
C ALA A 66 13.29 10.17 -0.20
N SER A 67 13.34 9.64 -1.44
CA SER A 67 14.58 9.13 -2.03
C SER A 67 15.67 10.20 -2.12
N ARG A 68 16.91 9.82 -1.76
CA ARG A 68 18.11 10.67 -1.78
C ARG A 68 18.01 11.93 -0.90
N ARG A 69 17.10 11.97 0.07
CA ARG A 69 17.01 13.04 1.07
C ARG A 69 17.48 12.54 2.42
N SER A 70 18.15 13.40 3.19
CA SER A 70 18.48 13.07 4.57
C SER A 70 17.20 13.02 5.42
N LEU A 71 17.17 12.14 6.42
CA LEU A 71 16.02 11.93 7.28
C LEU A 71 15.70 13.18 8.12
N GLU A 72 16.71 13.98 8.42
CA GLU A 72 16.57 15.27 9.09
C GLU A 72 15.74 16.24 8.24
N ASN A 73 15.97 16.28 6.92
CA ASN A 73 15.19 17.13 6.01
C ASN A 73 13.72 16.72 5.93
N ILE A 74 13.42 15.43 6.10
CA ILE A 74 12.04 14.90 6.16
C ILE A 74 11.40 15.16 7.54
N SER A 75 12.22 15.34 8.57
CA SER A 75 11.78 15.49 9.97
C SER A 75 11.63 16.94 10.44
N ARG A 76 11.93 17.90 9.56
CA ARG A 76 11.72 19.34 9.80
C ARG A 76 10.24 19.74 9.80
#